data_AF-A0AAE0RQS8-F1
#
_entry.id   AF-A0AAE0RQS8-F1
#
_cell.length_a   1.000
_cell.length_b   1.000
_cell.length_c   1.000
_cell.angle_alpha   90.00
_cell.angle_beta   90.00
_cell.angle_gamma   90.00
#
_symmetry.space_group_name_H-M   'P 1'
#
loop_
_entity.id
_entity.type
_entity.pdbx_description
1 polymer ?
#
loop_
_entity_poly.entity_id
_entity_poly.type
_entity_poly.pdbx_seq_one_letter_code
_entity_poly.pdbx_strand_id
1 'polypeptide(L)'
;MAQKRVVSSSTSTPCLPDINNAMQICFSKVGLNPDLFDSYVTKFPDAVIGENEEMAHLFCRIRPRLFECLQRTPDDCPEAEYTMASNGFDRKSMEKATNILCLDVDLYIKGLNCFRNTTVQTDSCSDRTHDQDTNQIDRQHQMPMTEETGFQKLCIKRIQNLECRLRVWRDQCKHLNSVDLKNEIECSLLPARCIREPAIQTKLRDTCAMKNFGRELRSDATSPMLTSGNIIFMIISSLVLVLGRKL
;
A
#
# COMPACT_ATOMS: atom_id res chain seq x y z
N MET A 1 56.94 4.92 11.04
CA MET A 1 56.24 6.18 10.68
C MET A 1 54.93 5.80 9.99
N ALA A 2 53.80 5.89 10.69
CA ALA A 2 52.50 5.53 10.15
C ALA A 2 51.76 6.79 9.68
N GLN A 3 51.45 6.84 8.37
CA GLN A 3 50.69 7.93 7.76
C GLN A 3 49.22 7.83 8.19
N LYS A 4 48.81 8.80 9.01
CA LYS A 4 47.43 9.04 9.42
C LYS A 4 46.66 9.53 8.19
N ARG A 5 45.81 8.69 7.59
CA ARG A 5 44.86 9.12 6.56
C ARG A 5 43.87 10.09 7.22
N VAL A 6 44.00 11.36 6.86
CA VAL A 6 42.97 12.37 7.09
C VAL A 6 41.81 12.00 6.21
N VAL A 7 40.74 11.47 6.82
CA VAL A 7 39.44 11.34 6.17
C VAL A 7 38.95 12.76 5.93
N SER A 8 38.98 13.20 4.67
CA SER A 8 38.37 14.47 4.29
C SER A 8 36.89 14.39 4.58
N SER A 9 36.44 15.18 5.55
CA SER A 9 35.05 15.56 5.73
C SER A 9 34.57 16.19 4.41
N SER A 10 33.93 15.38 3.57
CA SER A 10 33.15 15.92 2.46
C SER A 10 31.93 16.58 3.08
N THR A 11 31.85 17.89 2.97
CA THR A 11 30.65 18.68 3.25
C THR A 11 29.54 18.15 2.34
N SER A 12 28.68 17.28 2.88
CA SER A 12 27.49 16.81 2.19
C SER A 12 26.56 18.00 2.03
N THR A 13 26.38 18.45 0.78
CA THR A 13 25.14 19.13 0.42
C THR A 13 24.00 18.22 0.88
N PRO A 14 22.97 18.72 1.60
CA PRO A 14 21.86 17.87 2.04
C PRO A 14 21.29 17.15 0.82
N CYS A 15 21.44 15.83 0.76
CA CYS A 15 20.94 15.06 -0.40
C CYS A 15 19.43 14.93 -0.41
N LEU A 16 18.74 15.46 0.62
CA LEU A 16 17.31 15.67 0.65
C LEU A 16 16.97 16.99 -0.07
N PRO A 17 16.68 17.00 -1.39
CA PRO A 17 15.59 17.87 -1.83
C PRO A 17 14.33 17.45 -1.08
N ASP A 18 13.38 18.37 -0.94
CA ASP A 18 12.08 18.07 -0.35
C ASP A 18 11.51 16.78 -0.97
N ILE A 19 11.47 15.71 -0.17
CA ILE A 19 10.99 14.38 -0.59
C ILE A 19 9.57 14.51 -1.14
N ASN A 20 8.77 15.42 -0.59
CA ASN A 20 7.43 15.70 -1.07
C ASN A 20 7.49 16.25 -2.50
N ASN A 21 8.39 17.19 -2.79
CA ASN A 21 8.59 17.70 -4.15
C ASN A 21 9.06 16.60 -5.13
N ALA A 22 9.99 15.74 -4.71
CA ALA A 22 10.44 14.61 -5.54
C ALA A 22 9.27 13.64 -5.86
N MET A 23 8.40 13.39 -4.88
CA MET A 23 7.19 12.60 -5.06
C MET A 23 6.18 13.29 -5.98
N GLN A 24 5.86 14.57 -5.75
CA GLN A 24 4.99 15.38 -6.61
C GLN A 24 5.44 15.34 -8.08
N ILE A 25 6.74 15.45 -8.33
CA ILE A 25 7.33 15.35 -9.68
C ILE A 25 7.05 13.98 -10.29
N CYS A 26 7.24 12.89 -9.55
CA CYS A 26 6.97 11.54 -10.06
C CYS A 26 5.49 11.31 -10.38
N PHE A 27 4.58 11.75 -9.52
CA PHE A 27 3.14 11.68 -9.77
C PHE A 27 2.75 12.51 -11.01
N SER A 28 3.26 13.73 -11.12
CA SER A 28 3.02 14.61 -12.28
C SER A 28 3.52 14.00 -13.59
N LYS A 29 4.72 13.39 -13.59
CA LYS A 29 5.34 12.76 -14.78
C LYS A 29 4.52 11.61 -15.36
N VAL A 30 3.75 10.91 -14.52
CA VAL A 30 2.89 9.81 -14.95
C VAL A 30 1.44 10.23 -15.16
N GLY A 31 1.14 11.53 -15.05
CA GLY A 31 -0.20 12.08 -15.23
C GLY A 31 -1.15 11.86 -14.05
N LEU A 32 -0.62 11.61 -12.85
CA LEU A 32 -1.40 11.58 -11.60
C LEU A 32 -1.42 12.96 -10.95
N ASN A 33 -2.43 13.19 -10.11
CA ASN A 33 -2.46 14.35 -9.24
C ASN A 33 -1.22 14.32 -8.31
N PRO A 34 -0.35 15.35 -8.32
CA PRO A 34 0.83 15.43 -7.45
C PRO A 34 0.47 15.37 -5.98
N ASP A 35 -0.74 15.80 -5.58
CA ASP A 35 -1.15 15.85 -4.17
C ASP A 35 -1.73 14.52 -3.66
N LEU A 36 -1.81 13.49 -4.50
CA LEU A 36 -2.45 12.21 -4.13
C LEU A 36 -1.73 11.49 -2.99
N PHE A 37 -0.43 11.73 -2.80
CA PHE A 37 0.32 11.12 -1.68
C PHE A 37 0.18 11.90 -0.37
N ASP A 38 -0.29 13.16 -0.43
CA ASP A 38 -0.48 13.95 0.78
C ASP A 38 -1.86 13.61 1.36
N SER A 39 -1.86 12.78 2.40
CA SER A 39 -3.05 12.35 3.11
C SER A 39 -3.82 13.50 3.77
N TYR A 40 -3.20 14.66 3.96
CA TYR A 40 -3.86 15.86 4.50
C TYR A 40 -4.54 16.69 3.40
N VAL A 41 -4.06 16.61 2.16
CA VAL A 41 -4.61 17.35 1.02
C VAL A 41 -5.72 16.56 0.33
N THR A 42 -5.63 15.23 0.34
CA THR A 42 -6.70 14.38 -0.21
C THR A 42 -7.90 14.36 0.72
N LYS A 43 -9.08 14.70 0.19
CA LYS A 43 -10.37 14.65 0.91
C LYS A 43 -10.69 13.25 1.45
N PHE A 44 -10.01 12.22 0.96
CA PHE A 44 -10.22 10.82 1.29
C PHE A 44 -8.88 10.08 1.48
N PRO A 45 -8.32 10.02 2.70
CA PRO A 45 -7.04 9.35 2.95
C PRO A 45 -7.07 7.85 2.65
N ASP A 46 -8.25 7.24 2.55
CA ASP A 46 -8.42 5.83 2.15
C ASP A 46 -8.43 5.61 0.62
N ALA A 47 -8.45 6.68 -0.18
CA ALA A 47 -8.51 6.64 -1.64
C ALA A 47 -7.12 6.44 -2.30
N VAL A 48 -6.33 5.48 -1.78
CA VAL A 48 -4.92 5.23 -2.13
C VAL A 48 -4.62 5.13 -3.64
N ILE A 49 -5.50 4.49 -4.43
CA ILE A 49 -5.28 4.34 -5.88
C ILE A 49 -6.31 5.11 -6.71
N GLY A 50 -7.18 5.89 -6.10
CA GLY A 50 -8.21 6.67 -6.79
C GLY A 50 -9.58 6.61 -6.11
N GLU A 51 -10.42 7.58 -6.45
CA GLU A 51 -11.72 7.77 -5.81
C GLU A 51 -12.87 7.00 -6.45
N ASN A 52 -12.63 6.49 -7.66
CA ASN A 52 -13.59 5.78 -8.50
C ASN A 52 -12.82 4.76 -9.37
N GLU A 53 -13.59 3.93 -10.08
CA GLU A 53 -13.08 2.84 -10.91
C GLU A 53 -12.13 3.32 -12.01
N GLU A 54 -12.45 4.44 -12.69
CA GLU A 54 -11.61 5.02 -13.74
C GLU A 54 -10.23 5.42 -13.20
N MET A 55 -10.18 6.16 -12.09
CA MET A 55 -8.93 6.58 -11.45
C MET A 55 -8.12 5.38 -10.96
N ALA A 56 -8.79 4.39 -10.35
CA ALA A 56 -8.14 3.17 -9.88
C ALA A 56 -7.48 2.38 -11.02
N HIS A 57 -8.19 2.17 -12.13
CA HIS A 57 -7.61 1.50 -13.29
C HIS A 57 -6.51 2.32 -13.97
N LEU A 58 -6.64 3.65 -14.02
CA LEU A 58 -5.57 4.52 -14.51
C LEU A 58 -4.31 4.35 -13.65
N PHE A 59 -4.44 4.46 -12.33
CA PHE A 59 -3.35 4.25 -11.39
C PHE A 59 -2.70 2.89 -11.60
N CYS A 60 -3.48 1.81 -11.64
CA CYS A 60 -2.95 0.45 -11.78
C CYS A 60 -2.17 0.23 -13.06
N ARG A 61 -2.56 0.90 -14.16
CA ARG A 61 -1.86 0.84 -15.45
C ARG A 61 -0.50 1.54 -15.43
N ILE A 62 -0.42 2.70 -14.76
CA ILE A 62 0.79 3.54 -14.73
C ILE A 62 1.70 3.25 -13.52
N ARG A 63 1.21 2.49 -12.54
CA ARG A 63 1.88 2.10 -11.30
C ARG A 63 3.35 1.66 -11.51
N PRO A 64 3.70 0.78 -12.48
CA PRO A 64 5.10 0.38 -12.66
C PRO A 64 6.03 1.56 -12.97
N ARG A 65 5.58 2.50 -13.82
CA ARG A 65 6.35 3.71 -14.17
C ARG A 65 6.46 4.68 -13.00
N LEU A 66 5.41 4.78 -12.18
CA LEU A 66 5.42 5.59 -10.97
C LEU A 66 6.49 5.08 -9.99
N PHE A 67 6.50 3.78 -9.69
CA PHE A 67 7.48 3.20 -8.76
C PHE A 67 8.90 3.19 -9.32
N GLU A 68 9.08 3.08 -10.64
CA GLU A 68 10.39 3.29 -11.28
C GLU A 68 10.91 4.72 -11.05
N CYS A 69 10.05 5.73 -11.17
CA CYS A 69 10.42 7.12 -10.88
C CYS A 69 10.78 7.31 -9.40
N LEU A 70 9.94 6.81 -8.50
CA LEU A 70 10.11 6.94 -7.05
C LEU A 70 11.33 6.18 -6.52
N GLN A 71 11.81 5.18 -7.25
CA GLN A 71 13.03 4.45 -6.88
C GLN A 71 14.31 5.26 -7.09
N ARG A 72 14.33 6.22 -8.02
CA ARG A 72 15.53 7.02 -8.31
C ARG A 72 15.91 7.93 -7.13
N THR A 73 14.93 8.41 -6.36
CA THR A 73 15.16 9.29 -5.21
C THR A 73 16.06 8.67 -4.13
N PRO A 74 15.78 7.46 -3.60
CA PRO A 74 16.68 6.80 -2.63
C PRO A 74 17.98 6.27 -3.25
N ASP A 75 18.01 5.93 -4.54
CA ASP A 75 19.26 5.53 -5.22
C ASP A 75 20.27 6.70 -5.27
N ASP A 76 19.77 7.93 -5.43
CA ASP A 76 20.57 9.16 -5.43
C ASP A 76 20.85 9.71 -4.01
N CYS A 77 20.08 9.28 -3.00
CA CYS A 77 20.19 9.72 -1.61
C CYS A 77 19.79 8.61 -0.62
N PRO A 78 20.75 7.78 -0.14
CA PRO A 78 20.47 6.66 0.77
C PRO A 78 19.77 7.08 2.09
N GLU A 79 20.00 8.31 2.55
CA GLU A 79 19.34 8.87 3.74
C GLU A 79 17.84 9.11 3.53
N ALA A 80 17.38 9.26 2.28
CA ALA A 80 15.98 9.46 1.95
C ALA A 80 15.11 8.24 2.29
N GLU A 81 15.62 7.00 2.22
CA GLU A 81 14.84 5.80 2.59
C GLU A 81 14.38 5.87 4.05
N TYR A 82 15.27 6.34 4.95
CA TYR A 82 14.95 6.54 6.35
C TYR A 82 13.90 7.65 6.52
N THR A 83 14.11 8.82 5.92
CA THR A 83 13.19 9.96 6.08
C THR A 83 11.82 9.68 5.45
N MET A 84 11.79 9.00 4.32
CA MET A 84 10.55 8.54 3.68
C MET A 84 9.80 7.60 4.63
N ALA A 85 10.48 6.60 5.20
CA ALA A 85 9.87 5.65 6.13
C ALA A 85 9.37 6.33 7.43
N SER A 86 10.11 7.31 7.96
CA SER A 86 9.69 8.07 9.14
C SER A 86 8.47 8.94 8.87
N ASN A 87 8.29 9.39 7.62
CA ASN A 87 7.10 10.11 7.16
C ASN A 87 5.98 9.17 6.67
N GLY A 88 6.08 7.87 6.95
CA GLY A 88 5.05 6.89 6.61
C GLY A 88 5.08 6.40 5.16
N PHE A 89 6.08 6.81 4.38
CA PHE A 89 6.33 6.35 3.00
C PHE A 89 7.43 5.29 2.98
N ASP A 90 7.05 4.01 2.99
CA ASP A 90 7.97 2.92 2.64
C ASP A 90 7.65 2.46 1.21
N ARG A 91 8.58 2.72 0.27
CA ARG A 91 8.37 2.47 -1.16
C ARG A 91 7.97 1.02 -1.42
N LYS A 92 8.67 0.05 -0.81
CA LYS A 92 8.44 -1.39 -1.03
C LYS A 92 7.08 -1.82 -0.49
N SER A 93 6.72 -1.33 0.70
CA SER A 93 5.42 -1.57 1.32
C SER A 93 4.29 -0.94 0.52
N MET A 94 4.47 0.28 0.00
CA MET A 94 3.47 0.93 -0.88
C MET A 94 3.33 0.24 -2.23
N GLU A 95 4.42 -0.18 -2.85
CA GLU A 95 4.40 -0.94 -4.09
C GLU A 95 3.65 -2.27 -3.91
N LYS A 96 3.92 -2.97 -2.81
CA LYS A 96 3.22 -4.20 -2.44
C LYS A 96 1.72 -3.96 -2.18
N ALA A 97 1.39 -2.96 -1.37
CA ALA A 97 0.00 -2.62 -1.05
C ALA A 97 -0.80 -2.24 -2.29
N THR A 98 -0.25 -1.36 -3.13
CA THR A 98 -0.92 -0.97 -4.39
C THR A 98 -1.00 -2.12 -5.38
N ASN A 99 -0.06 -3.06 -5.39
CA ASN A 99 -0.19 -4.30 -6.18
C ASN A 99 -1.42 -5.10 -5.77
N ILE A 100 -1.65 -5.27 -4.47
CA ILE A 100 -2.81 -6.00 -3.93
C ILE A 100 -4.10 -5.26 -4.31
N LEU A 101 -4.16 -3.93 -4.15
CA LEU A 101 -5.33 -3.14 -4.56
C LEU A 101 -5.65 -3.29 -6.05
N CYS A 102 -4.62 -3.33 -6.89
CA CYS A 102 -4.79 -3.48 -8.33
C CYS A 102 -5.24 -4.86 -8.79
N LEU A 103 -5.14 -5.89 -7.94
CA LEU A 103 -5.72 -7.22 -8.22
C LEU A 103 -7.23 -7.25 -7.95
N ASP A 104 -7.74 -6.35 -7.11
CA ASP A 104 -9.10 -6.37 -6.57
C ASP A 104 -9.78 -4.99 -6.66
N VAL A 105 -9.65 -4.30 -7.80
CA VAL A 105 -10.14 -2.91 -7.98
C VAL A 105 -11.62 -2.77 -7.63
N ASP A 106 -12.48 -3.67 -8.11
CA ASP A 106 -13.92 -3.62 -7.81
C ASP A 106 -14.21 -3.68 -6.31
N LEU A 107 -13.47 -4.51 -5.60
CA LEU A 107 -13.65 -4.71 -4.17
C LEU A 107 -13.09 -3.53 -3.37
N TYR A 108 -12.01 -2.92 -3.86
CA TYR A 108 -11.48 -1.67 -3.35
C TYR A 108 -12.50 -0.54 -3.48
N ILE A 109 -13.11 -0.34 -4.65
CA ILE A 109 -14.13 0.71 -4.87
C ILE A 109 -15.38 0.46 -4.00
N LYS A 110 -15.83 -0.79 -3.89
CA LYS A 110 -16.94 -1.16 -2.97
C LYS A 110 -16.60 -0.83 -1.52
N GLY A 111 -15.37 -1.13 -1.09
CA GLY A 111 -14.88 -0.83 0.25
C GLY A 111 -14.80 0.66 0.53
N LEU A 112 -14.29 1.44 -0.43
CA LEU A 112 -14.10 2.88 -0.31
C LEU A 112 -15.41 3.60 0.04
N ASN A 113 -16.53 3.19 -0.55
CA ASN A 113 -17.85 3.73 -0.21
C ASN A 113 -18.26 3.47 1.25
N CYS A 114 -17.81 2.38 1.85
CA CYS A 114 -18.03 2.14 3.28
C CYS A 114 -17.07 2.99 4.13
N PHE A 115 -15.77 2.96 3.81
CA PHE A 115 -14.73 3.59 4.63
C PHE A 115 -14.85 5.12 4.66
N ARG A 116 -15.36 5.72 3.58
CA ARG A 116 -15.65 7.16 3.48
C ARG A 116 -16.68 7.67 4.49
N ASN A 117 -17.60 6.82 4.92
CA ASN A 117 -18.60 7.19 5.92
C ASN A 117 -18.01 6.95 7.31
N THR A 118 -17.10 7.83 7.73
CA THR A 118 -16.55 7.76 9.08
C THR A 118 -17.68 7.91 10.09
N THR A 119 -17.68 7.03 11.09
CA THR A 119 -18.55 7.17 12.26
C THR A 119 -17.73 7.79 13.37
N VAL A 120 -18.40 8.37 14.37
CA VAL A 120 -17.75 8.83 15.62
C VAL A 120 -16.85 7.75 16.23
N GLN A 121 -17.18 6.46 16.04
CA GLN A 121 -16.37 5.34 16.50
C GLN A 121 -15.08 5.16 15.67
N THR A 122 -15.17 5.24 14.34
CA THR A 122 -13.99 5.20 13.45
C THR A 122 -13.08 6.40 13.71
N ASP A 123 -13.65 7.59 13.91
CA ASP A 123 -12.90 8.80 14.23
C ASP A 123 -12.25 8.70 15.62
N SER A 124 -12.91 8.09 16.61
CA SER A 124 -12.31 7.82 17.92
C SER A 124 -11.11 6.86 17.88
N CYS A 125 -11.04 5.98 16.86
CA CYS A 125 -9.84 5.18 16.60
C CYS A 125 -8.68 6.03 16.08
N SER A 126 -8.96 7.19 15.49
CA SER A 126 -8.00 8.14 14.91
C SER A 126 -7.67 9.32 15.85
N ASP A 127 -8.60 9.75 16.70
CA ASP A 127 -8.43 10.85 17.68
C ASP A 127 -7.50 10.49 18.84
N ARG A 128 -7.31 9.20 19.11
CA ARG A 128 -6.17 8.75 19.92
C ARG A 128 -4.81 8.96 19.24
N THR A 129 -4.82 9.43 18.00
CA THR A 129 -3.66 9.50 17.11
C THR A 129 -3.29 10.92 16.74
N HIS A 130 -4.26 11.73 16.32
CA HIS A 130 -3.97 13.06 15.78
C HIS A 130 -3.52 14.07 16.84
N ASP A 131 -4.21 14.14 17.98
CA ASP A 131 -3.81 15.02 19.10
C ASP A 131 -2.46 14.64 19.73
N GLN A 132 -1.97 13.42 19.47
CA GLN A 132 -0.67 12.96 19.96
C GLN A 132 0.45 13.10 18.92
N ASP A 133 0.20 13.07 17.61
CA ASP A 133 1.28 13.10 16.61
C ASP A 133 1.73 14.52 16.24
N THR A 134 0.84 15.50 16.10
CA THR A 134 1.26 16.91 15.95
C THR A 134 1.92 17.44 17.22
N ASN A 135 1.34 17.13 18.39
CA ASN A 135 1.97 17.46 19.67
C ASN A 135 3.23 16.62 19.97
N GLN A 136 3.42 15.42 19.41
CA GLN A 136 4.68 14.66 19.58
C GLN A 136 5.77 15.15 18.64
N ILE A 137 5.48 15.56 17.41
CA ILE A 137 6.49 16.14 16.50
C ILE A 137 7.01 17.47 17.08
N ASP A 138 6.10 18.28 17.65
CA ASP A 138 6.47 19.52 18.36
C ASP A 138 7.19 19.25 19.70
N ARG A 139 6.84 18.18 20.43
CA ARG A 139 7.55 17.76 21.67
C ARG A 139 8.84 16.98 21.41
N GLN A 140 9.03 16.40 20.23
CA GLN A 140 10.29 15.76 19.80
C GLN A 140 11.41 16.80 19.66
N HIS A 141 11.06 18.07 19.47
CA HIS A 141 12.00 19.19 19.54
C HIS A 141 12.36 19.59 20.98
N GLN A 142 11.66 19.07 22.00
CA GLN A 142 11.80 19.48 23.41
C GLN A 142 12.28 18.37 24.36
N MET A 143 12.28 17.09 23.96
CA MET A 143 12.85 16.00 24.76
C MET A 143 13.73 15.09 23.90
N PRO A 144 14.93 14.70 24.36
CA PRO A 144 15.77 13.73 23.67
C PRO A 144 15.21 12.32 23.87
N MET A 145 14.12 12.00 23.17
CA MET A 145 13.79 10.60 22.94
C MET A 145 14.79 10.07 21.93
N THR A 146 15.39 8.91 22.20
CA THR A 146 16.15 8.23 21.16
C THR A 146 15.20 7.92 20.01
N GLU A 147 15.67 8.13 18.79
CA GLU A 147 14.96 7.84 17.55
C GLU A 147 14.28 6.44 17.55
N GLU A 148 14.93 5.47 18.21
CA GLU A 148 14.45 4.11 18.42
C GLU A 148 13.16 4.02 19.26
N THR A 149 13.09 4.76 20.37
CA THR A 149 11.88 4.78 21.23
C THR A 149 10.71 5.50 20.55
N GLY A 150 10.98 6.48 19.70
CA GLY A 150 9.96 7.16 18.90
C GLY A 150 9.33 6.23 17.86
N PHE A 151 10.17 5.53 17.09
CA PHE A 151 9.70 4.61 16.06
C PHE A 151 8.91 3.42 16.64
N GLN A 152 9.35 2.88 17.77
CA GLN A 152 8.63 1.80 18.45
C GLN A 152 7.20 2.21 18.84
N LYS A 153 7.03 3.41 19.42
CA LYS A 153 5.72 3.96 19.77
C LYS A 153 4.82 4.11 18.54
N LEU A 154 5.38 4.59 17.42
CA LEU A 154 4.66 4.70 16.15
C LEU A 154 4.12 3.33 15.68
N CYS A 155 4.95 2.29 15.72
CA CYS A 155 4.54 0.93 15.34
C CYS A 155 3.40 0.39 16.23
N ILE A 156 3.51 0.57 17.55
CA ILE A 156 2.48 0.16 18.52
C ILE A 156 1.15 0.86 18.23
N LYS A 157 1.19 2.16 18.00
CA LYS A 157 0.02 2.97 17.72
C LYS A 157 -0.65 2.57 16.40
N ARG A 158 0.15 2.33 15.36
CA ARG A 158 -0.35 1.93 14.04
C ARG A 158 -1.11 0.60 14.08
N ILE A 159 -0.61 -0.40 14.80
CA ILE A 159 -1.31 -1.69 14.92
C ILE A 159 -2.58 -1.59 15.79
N GLN A 160 -2.55 -0.80 16.87
CA GLN A 160 -3.73 -0.57 17.71
C GLN A 160 -4.85 0.15 16.96
N ASN A 161 -4.49 1.15 16.16
CA ASN A 161 -5.45 1.87 15.31
C ASN A 161 -6.03 0.96 14.24
N LEU A 162 -5.20 0.09 13.65
CA LEU A 162 -5.67 -0.90 12.69
C LEU A 162 -6.69 -1.85 13.33
N GLU A 163 -6.39 -2.45 14.49
CA GLU A 163 -7.32 -3.31 15.22
C GLU A 163 -8.64 -2.61 15.54
N CYS A 164 -8.57 -1.35 15.98
CA CYS A 164 -9.74 -0.54 16.29
C CYS A 164 -10.61 -0.30 15.04
N ARG A 165 -10.01 0.19 13.95
CA ARG A 165 -10.72 0.48 12.69
C ARG A 165 -11.31 -0.78 12.07
N LEU A 166 -10.57 -1.88 12.05
CA LEU A 166 -11.05 -3.16 11.50
C LEU A 166 -12.30 -3.67 12.22
N ARG A 167 -12.35 -3.56 13.54
CA ARG A 167 -13.54 -3.92 14.31
C ARG A 167 -14.75 -3.06 13.90
N VAL A 168 -14.59 -1.75 13.90
CA VAL A 168 -15.68 -0.83 13.52
C VAL A 168 -16.14 -1.07 12.08
N TRP A 169 -15.20 -1.25 11.15
CA TRP A 169 -15.52 -1.54 9.74
C TRP A 169 -16.20 -2.89 9.56
N ARG A 170 -15.85 -3.92 10.34
CA ARG A 170 -16.58 -5.20 10.30
C ARG A 170 -18.01 -5.09 10.78
N ASP A 171 -18.27 -4.24 11.77
CA ASP A 171 -19.61 -4.00 12.29
C ASP A 171 -20.45 -3.13 11.34
N GLN A 172 -19.82 -2.19 10.63
CA GLN A 172 -20.48 -1.21 9.78
C GLN A 172 -20.63 -1.64 8.31
N CYS A 173 -19.62 -2.30 7.75
CA CYS A 173 -19.57 -2.59 6.31
C CYS A 173 -20.27 -3.89 5.96
N LYS A 174 -21.16 -3.84 4.97
CA LYS A 174 -21.86 -5.03 4.45
C LYS A 174 -20.91 -5.99 3.70
N HIS A 175 -19.88 -5.46 3.05
CA HIS A 175 -18.94 -6.23 2.24
C HIS A 175 -17.69 -6.57 3.05
N LEU A 176 -17.76 -7.66 3.84
CA LEU A 176 -16.64 -8.08 4.69
C LEU A 176 -15.36 -8.36 3.89
N ASN A 177 -15.47 -8.86 2.65
CA ASN A 177 -14.32 -9.06 1.78
C ASN A 177 -13.56 -7.74 1.50
N SER A 178 -14.25 -6.60 1.44
CA SER A 178 -13.60 -5.29 1.30
C SER A 178 -12.84 -4.89 2.56
N VAL A 179 -13.37 -5.25 3.73
CA VAL A 179 -12.69 -5.03 5.03
C VAL A 179 -11.45 -5.92 5.15
N ASP A 180 -11.53 -7.17 4.70
CA ASP A 180 -10.40 -8.09 4.70
C ASP A 180 -9.33 -7.70 3.68
N LEU A 181 -9.73 -7.17 2.50
CA LEU A 181 -8.80 -6.51 1.58
C LEU A 181 -8.11 -5.33 2.26
N LYS A 182 -8.87 -4.43 2.90
CA LYS A 182 -8.30 -3.28 3.64
C LYS A 182 -7.34 -3.73 4.75
N ASN A 183 -7.65 -4.81 5.47
CA ASN A 183 -6.73 -5.41 6.44
C ASN A 183 -5.40 -5.82 5.79
N GLU A 184 -5.45 -6.52 4.65
CA GLU A 184 -4.24 -6.91 3.93
C GLU A 184 -3.39 -5.71 3.49
N ILE A 185 -4.05 -4.65 3.02
CA ILE A 185 -3.39 -3.41 2.60
C ILE A 185 -2.70 -2.74 3.77
N GLU A 186 -3.41 -2.50 4.87
CA GLU A 186 -2.85 -1.82 6.04
C GLU A 186 -1.69 -2.61 6.66
N CYS A 187 -1.80 -3.94 6.69
CA CYS A 187 -0.72 -4.83 7.12
C CYS A 187 0.48 -4.82 6.15
N SER A 188 0.24 -4.68 4.85
CA SER A 188 1.30 -4.58 3.83
C SER A 188 2.00 -3.22 3.83
N LEU A 189 1.34 -2.18 4.34
CA LEU A 189 1.89 -0.83 4.51
C LEU A 189 2.76 -0.68 5.77
N LEU A 190 2.82 -1.70 6.64
CA LEU A 190 3.70 -1.66 7.81
C LEU A 190 5.17 -1.64 7.38
N PRO A 191 5.99 -0.70 7.88
CA PRO A 191 7.42 -0.71 7.63
C PRO A 191 8.07 -2.00 8.15
N ALA A 192 9.11 -2.46 7.47
CA ALA A 192 9.82 -3.69 7.85
C ALA A 192 10.34 -3.67 9.31
N ARG A 193 10.68 -2.48 9.83
CA ARG A 193 11.08 -2.29 11.23
C ARG A 193 9.93 -2.55 12.20
N CYS A 194 8.70 -2.14 11.89
CA CYS A 194 7.53 -2.49 12.70
C CYS A 194 7.25 -4.00 12.69
N ILE A 195 7.43 -4.66 11.55
CA ILE A 195 7.25 -6.11 11.43
C ILE A 195 8.21 -6.89 12.34
N ARG A 196 9.38 -6.31 12.69
CA ARG A 196 10.37 -6.92 13.59
C ARG A 196 10.25 -6.49 15.05
N GLU A 197 9.34 -5.57 15.37
CA GLU A 197 9.21 -5.00 16.71
C GLU A 197 8.64 -6.06 17.70
N PRO A 198 9.41 -6.48 18.73
CA PRO A 198 8.98 -7.53 19.66
C PRO A 198 7.68 -7.21 20.38
N ALA A 199 7.47 -5.93 20.75
CA ALA A 199 6.32 -5.50 21.55
C ALA A 199 4.96 -5.73 20.87
N ILE A 200 4.93 -5.86 19.54
CA ILE A 200 3.69 -6.00 18.77
C ILE A 200 3.58 -7.32 18.01
N GLN A 201 4.52 -8.25 18.15
CA GLN A 201 4.52 -9.51 17.39
C GLN A 201 3.23 -10.31 17.54
N THR A 202 2.70 -10.43 18.76
CA THR A 202 1.44 -11.13 19.00
C THR A 202 0.28 -10.45 18.25
N LYS A 203 0.16 -9.12 18.37
CA LYS A 203 -0.88 -8.35 17.66
C LYS A 203 -0.75 -8.45 16.14
N LEU A 204 0.47 -8.41 15.62
CA LEU A 204 0.75 -8.60 14.20
C LEU A 204 0.33 -9.98 13.72
N ARG A 205 0.69 -11.04 14.45
CA ARG A 205 0.27 -12.40 14.11
C ARG A 205 -1.24 -12.56 14.14
N ASP A 206 -1.93 -11.92 15.08
CA ASP A 206 -3.37 -12.08 15.23
C ASP A 206 -4.15 -11.23 14.22
N THR A 207 -3.69 -10.01 13.92
CA THR A 207 -4.35 -9.06 13.01
C THR A 207 -3.98 -9.30 11.55
N CYS A 208 -2.68 -9.45 11.28
CA CYS A 208 -2.08 -9.56 9.95
C CYS A 208 -1.82 -11.01 9.51
N ALA A 209 -2.46 -12.01 10.12
CA ALA A 209 -2.42 -13.37 9.60
C ALA A 209 -3.14 -13.47 8.25
N MET A 210 -2.57 -14.26 7.34
CA MET A 210 -3.12 -14.45 5.98
C MET A 210 -4.58 -14.91 5.97
N LYS A 211 -5.01 -15.71 6.95
CA LYS A 211 -6.39 -16.15 7.11
C LYS A 211 -7.40 -15.00 7.26
N ASN A 212 -6.94 -13.83 7.72
CA ASN A 212 -7.77 -12.64 7.93
C ASN A 212 -7.83 -11.73 6.69
N PHE A 213 -7.21 -12.12 5.57
CA PHE A 213 -7.20 -11.34 4.33
C PHE A 213 -8.28 -11.79 3.34
N GLY A 214 -9.02 -12.86 3.64
CA GLY A 214 -10.14 -13.32 2.81
C GLY A 214 -9.74 -13.58 1.35
N ARG A 215 -8.48 -13.94 1.07
CA ARG A 215 -7.98 -14.11 -0.32
C ARG A 215 -8.77 -15.16 -1.09
N GLU A 216 -9.12 -16.26 -0.42
CA GLU A 216 -9.88 -17.37 -0.99
C GLU A 216 -11.27 -16.94 -1.49
N LEU A 217 -11.88 -15.94 -0.85
CA LEU A 217 -13.20 -15.41 -1.21
C LEU A 217 -13.14 -14.34 -2.32
N ARG A 218 -11.94 -13.93 -2.74
CA ARG A 218 -11.71 -12.91 -3.78
C ARG A 218 -11.34 -13.51 -5.13
N SER A 219 -10.59 -14.62 -5.12
CA SER A 219 -10.09 -15.31 -6.31
C SER A 219 -11.19 -15.74 -7.30
N ASP A 220 -12.42 -15.97 -6.83
CA ASP A 220 -13.55 -16.37 -7.68
C ASP A 220 -14.19 -15.22 -8.47
N ALA A 221 -13.92 -13.96 -8.11
CA ALA A 221 -14.46 -12.80 -8.81
C ALA A 221 -13.64 -12.39 -10.05
N THR A 222 -12.38 -12.84 -10.14
CA THR A 222 -11.51 -12.67 -11.31
C THR A 222 -11.61 -13.88 -12.23
N SER A 223 -12.79 -14.15 -12.78
CA SER A 223 -12.84 -14.89 -14.05
C SER A 223 -12.35 -13.95 -15.16
N PRO A 224 -11.40 -14.37 -16.01
CA PRO A 224 -10.85 -13.51 -17.02
C PRO A 224 -11.95 -13.16 -18.04
N MET A 225 -12.19 -11.87 -18.25
CA MET A 225 -12.57 -11.39 -19.58
C MET A 225 -11.37 -11.59 -20.52
N LEU A 226 -11.01 -12.85 -20.77
CA LEU A 226 -10.40 -13.24 -22.02
C LEU A 226 -11.58 -13.43 -22.97
N THR A 227 -11.79 -12.39 -23.76
CA THR A 227 -12.61 -12.39 -24.96
C THR A 227 -12.57 -13.75 -25.65
N SER A 228 -13.74 -14.38 -25.66
CA SER A 228 -14.24 -15.28 -26.69
C SER A 228 -13.69 -14.93 -28.07
N GLY A 229 -12.80 -15.79 -28.57
CA GLY A 229 -12.21 -15.67 -29.91
C GLY A 229 -11.52 -16.96 -30.32
N ASN A 230 -12.32 -17.95 -30.73
CA ASN A 230 -11.94 -19.18 -31.45
C ASN A 230 -11.14 -20.25 -30.68
N ILE A 231 -11.87 -21.08 -29.95
CA ILE A 231 -11.55 -22.51 -29.86
C ILE A 231 -12.79 -23.27 -30.36
N ILE A 232 -12.89 -23.46 -31.68
CA ILE A 232 -13.78 -24.47 -32.25
C ILE A 232 -13.02 -25.79 -32.19
N PHE A 233 -13.33 -26.57 -31.16
CA PHE A 233 -13.18 -28.03 -31.18
C PHE A 233 -14.20 -28.57 -32.19
N MET A 234 -13.75 -29.08 -33.33
CA MET A 234 -14.46 -30.14 -34.05
C MET A 234 -13.58 -31.39 -34.02
N ILE A 235 -13.74 -32.18 -32.97
CA ILE A 235 -13.56 -33.62 -33.05
C ILE A 235 -14.98 -34.18 -33.11
N ILE A 236 -15.30 -34.88 -34.20
CA ILE A 236 -16.19 -36.04 -34.33
C ILE A 236 -16.65 -36.09 -35.80
N SER A 237 -16.06 -37.00 -36.56
CA SER A 237 -16.75 -37.73 -37.62
C SER A 237 -16.02 -39.05 -37.81
N SER A 238 -16.43 -40.00 -36.97
CA SER A 238 -16.14 -41.41 -37.13
C SER A 238 -17.00 -41.98 -38.26
N LEU A 239 -16.33 -42.76 -39.13
CA LEU A 239 -16.85 -43.92 -39.85
C LEU A 239 -17.88 -43.76 -41.00
N VAL A 240 -17.63 -44.64 -41.98
CA VAL A 240 -18.50 -45.17 -43.05
C VAL A 240 -18.43 -44.44 -44.40
N LEU A 241 -17.52 -44.89 -45.26
CA LEU A 241 -17.88 -45.26 -46.64
C LEU A 241 -16.97 -46.40 -47.13
N VAL A 242 -17.49 -47.61 -46.93
CA VAL A 242 -17.16 -48.83 -47.63
C VAL A 242 -17.63 -48.70 -49.09
N LEU A 243 -16.85 -49.26 -50.03
CA LEU A 243 -17.14 -49.57 -51.46
C LEU A 243 -16.56 -48.63 -52.54
N GLY A 244 -15.44 -49.05 -53.14
CA GLY A 244 -15.50 -49.72 -54.44
C GLY A 244 -14.76 -49.10 -55.65
N ARG A 245 -14.16 -50.03 -56.43
CA ARG A 245 -13.62 -49.95 -57.82
C ARG A 245 -12.18 -49.44 -57.97
N LYS A 246 -11.19 -50.30 -58.24
CA LYS A 246 -10.83 -50.92 -59.55
C LYS A 246 -10.75 -49.89 -60.68
N LEU A 247 -9.53 -49.45 -61.00
CA LEU A 247 -8.83 -49.63 -62.28
C LEU A 247 -7.35 -49.33 -62.08
#